data_AF-G0HNA5-F1
#
_entry.id   AF-G0HNA5-F1
#
_cell.length_a   1.000
_cell.length_b   1.000
_cell.length_c   1.000
_cell.angle_alpha   90.00
_cell.angle_beta   90.00
_cell.angle_gamma   90.00
#
_symmetry.space_group_name_H-M   'P 1'
#
loop_
_entity.id
_entity.type
_entity.pdbx_description
1 polymer ?
#
loop_
_entity_poly.entity_id
_entity_poly.type
_entity_poly.pdbx_seq_one_letter_code
_entity_poly.pdbx_strand_id
1 'polypeptide(L)'
;MNVKKAVGGLFYFLGVALGIAKPPVERLACMKLPSGEVCRGINTPLLLAELGLIMAGALLMGLGHRFKNGHELNGWLGVATGLGMAFVGGYAKITELFAFGVVLATIGLLVYKLGRVKHAHG
;
A
#
# COMPACT_ATOMS: atom_id res chain seq x y z
N MET A 1 9.50 21.59 5.52
CA MET A 1 8.85 20.35 5.05
C MET A 1 7.50 20.22 5.77
N ASN A 2 6.40 19.96 5.06
CA ASN A 2 5.06 19.90 5.67
C ASN A 2 4.99 18.69 6.62
N VAL A 3 4.70 18.89 7.91
CA VAL A 3 4.78 17.83 8.96
C VAL A 3 3.95 16.61 8.57
N LYS A 4 2.75 16.83 8.02
CA LYS A 4 1.86 15.77 7.52
C LYS A 4 2.52 14.90 6.45
N LYS A 5 3.29 15.51 5.54
CA LYS A 5 4.00 14.80 4.47
C LYS A 5 5.14 13.95 5.02
N ALA A 6 5.88 14.47 6.01
CA ALA A 6 6.97 13.74 6.64
C ALA A 6 6.46 12.52 7.43
N VAL A 7 5.43 12.73 8.27
CA VAL A 7 4.78 11.67 9.05
C VAL A 7 4.11 10.65 8.14
N GLY A 8 3.44 11.11 7.07
CA GLY A 8 2.85 10.22 6.06
C GLY A 8 3.91 9.35 5.37
N GLY A 9 5.03 9.96 4.99
CA GLY A 9 6.20 9.26 4.45
C GLY A 9 6.68 8.15 5.39
N LEU A 10 6.87 8.50 6.65
CA LEU A 10 7.28 7.55 7.68
C LEU A 10 6.32 6.36 7.78
N PHE A 11 5.00 6.60 7.88
CA PHE A 11 4.03 5.50 7.96
C PHE A 11 4.00 4.62 6.71
N TYR A 12 4.08 5.24 5.53
CA TYR A 12 4.09 4.50 4.28
C TYR A 12 5.30 3.58 4.18
N PHE A 13 6.50 4.11 4.42
CA PHE A 13 7.73 3.31 4.38
C PHE A 13 7.79 2.30 5.51
N LEU A 14 7.24 2.59 6.69
CA LEU A 14 7.12 1.62 7.77
C LEU A 14 6.24 0.43 7.35
N GLY A 15 5.09 0.69 6.74
CA GLY A 15 4.19 -0.37 6.25
C GLY A 15 4.85 -1.24 5.17
N VAL A 16 5.55 -0.61 4.21
CA VAL A 16 6.32 -1.34 3.18
C VAL A 16 7.48 -2.12 3.80
N ALA A 17 8.25 -1.50 4.71
CA ALA A 17 9.38 -2.15 5.36
C ALA A 17 8.94 -3.34 6.22
N LEU A 18 7.81 -3.23 6.93
CA LEU A 18 7.21 -4.36 7.66
C LEU A 18 6.85 -5.50 6.70
N GLY A 19 6.25 -5.16 5.55
CA GLY A 19 5.88 -6.14 4.52
C GLY A 19 7.07 -6.83 3.85
N ILE A 20 8.22 -6.15 3.75
CA ILE A 20 9.46 -6.70 3.18
C ILE A 20 10.28 -7.48 4.22
N ALA A 21 10.46 -6.90 5.41
CA ALA A 21 11.36 -7.42 6.43
C ALA A 21 10.85 -8.71 7.07
N LYS A 22 9.53 -8.93 7.08
CA LYS A 22 8.97 -10.17 7.61
C LYS A 22 9.00 -11.27 6.56
N PRO A 23 9.80 -12.34 6.77
CA PRO A 23 9.88 -13.42 5.82
C PRO A 23 8.51 -14.09 5.64
N PRO A 24 8.25 -14.74 4.48
CA PRO A 24 7.01 -15.49 4.24
C PRO A 24 6.68 -16.48 5.36
N VAL A 25 7.71 -16.93 6.09
CA VAL A 25 7.65 -17.88 7.20
C VAL A 25 7.00 -17.29 8.46
N GLU A 26 7.21 -16.00 8.76
CA GLU A 26 6.54 -15.30 9.88
C GLU A 26 5.07 -14.93 9.58
N ARG A 27 4.69 -14.99 8.30
CA ARG A 27 3.29 -14.85 7.88
C ARG A 27 2.50 -16.13 8.05
N LEU A 28 3.15 -17.26 8.29
CA LEU A 28 2.47 -18.51 8.52
C LEU A 28 1.83 -18.51 9.91
N ALA A 29 0.51 -18.64 9.98
CA ALA A 29 -0.15 -19.00 11.22
C ALA A 29 0.32 -20.40 11.62
N CYS A 30 1.00 -20.51 12.76
CA CYS A 30 1.40 -21.82 13.29
C CYS A 30 0.19 -22.46 13.96
N MET A 31 -0.33 -23.53 13.37
CA MET A 31 -1.33 -24.37 14.00
C MET A 31 -0.62 -25.52 14.71
N LYS A 32 -0.94 -25.74 15.99
CA LYS A 32 -0.53 -26.95 16.71
C LYS A 32 -1.38 -28.12 16.21
N LEU A 33 -0.78 -28.99 15.41
CA LEU A 33 -1.34 -30.30 15.08
C LEU A 33 -0.76 -31.35 16.06
N PRO A 34 -1.47 -32.45 16.32
CA PRO A 34 -0.96 -33.53 17.16
C PRO A 34 0.34 -34.18 16.63
N SER A 35 0.70 -33.95 15.36
CA SER A 35 1.94 -34.40 14.71
C SER A 35 3.10 -33.39 14.75
N GLY A 36 2.93 -32.23 15.42
CA GLY A 36 3.91 -31.15 15.47
C GLY A 36 3.36 -29.79 15.05
N GLU A 37 4.14 -28.72 15.25
CA GLU A 37 3.79 -27.38 14.78
C GLU A 37 3.98 -27.29 13.27
N VAL A 38 2.91 -26.97 12.55
CA VAL A 38 2.96 -26.71 11.12
C VAL A 38 2.50 -25.29 10.90
N CYS A 39 3.40 -24.44 10.41
CA CYS A 39 3.05 -23.08 10.03
C CYS A 39 2.47 -23.12 8.61
N ARG A 40 1.16 -22.86 8.49
CA ARG A 40 0.43 -22.73 7.22
C ARG A 40 -0.59 -21.60 7.35
N GLY A 41 -0.45 -20.55 6.53
CA GLY A 41 -1.42 -19.45 6.45
C GLY A 41 -0.80 -18.10 6.14
N ILE A 42 -1.64 -17.07 6.00
CA ILE A 42 -1.22 -15.67 5.97
C ILE A 42 -1.68 -15.05 7.28
N ASN A 43 -0.81 -14.32 7.97
CA ASN A 43 -1.14 -13.55 9.16
C ASN A 43 -1.97 -12.31 8.73
N THR A 44 -3.28 -12.52 8.59
CA THR A 44 -4.22 -11.50 8.10
C THR A 44 -4.21 -10.22 8.95
N PRO A 45 -4.15 -10.27 10.30
CA PRO A 45 -4.02 -9.06 11.11
C PRO A 45 -2.78 -8.23 10.79
N LEU A 46 -1.63 -8.89 10.60
CA LEU A 46 -0.39 -8.23 10.22
C LEU A 46 -0.48 -7.61 8.83
N LEU A 47 -1.03 -8.34 7.86
CA LEU A 47 -1.25 -7.83 6.50
C LEU A 47 -2.17 -6.60 6.50
N LEU A 48 -3.24 -6.64 7.30
CA LEU A 48 -4.13 -5.48 7.50
C LEU A 48 -3.39 -4.27 8.08
N ALA A 49 -2.49 -4.49 9.05
CA ALA A 49 -1.71 -3.41 9.64
C ALA A 49 -0.74 -2.77 8.62
N GLU A 50 -0.05 -3.59 7.81
CA GLU A 50 0.85 -3.10 6.75
C GLU A 50 0.08 -2.27 5.71
N LEU A 51 -1.04 -2.80 5.21
CA LEU A 51 -1.88 -2.10 4.23
C LEU A 51 -2.49 -0.83 4.83
N GLY A 52 -2.92 -0.88 6.09
CA GLY A 52 -3.43 0.28 6.82
C GLY A 52 -2.38 1.39 6.97
N LEU A 53 -1.13 1.03 7.30
CA LEU A 53 -0.01 1.96 7.37
C LEU A 53 0.31 2.59 6.01
N ILE A 54 0.31 1.78 4.96
CA ILE A 54 0.50 2.24 3.58
C ILE A 54 -0.60 3.23 3.19
N MET A 55 -1.87 2.89 3.41
CA MET A 55 -3.00 3.74 3.07
C MET A 55 -3.01 5.05 3.88
N ALA A 56 -2.82 4.97 5.19
CA ALA A 56 -2.76 6.14 6.06
C ALA A 56 -1.57 7.04 5.69
N GLY A 57 -0.41 6.45 5.42
CA GLY A 57 0.79 7.15 4.98
C GLY A 57 0.61 7.86 3.64
N ALA A 58 0.02 7.17 2.65
CA ALA A 58 -0.31 7.73 1.34
C ALA A 58 -1.29 8.90 1.45
N LEU A 59 -2.31 8.78 2.30
CA LEU A 59 -3.28 9.84 2.57
C LEU A 59 -2.65 11.05 3.25
N LEU A 60 -1.86 10.86 4.30
CA LEU A 60 -1.17 11.95 4.99
C LEU A 60 -0.16 12.67 4.08
N MET A 61 0.57 11.92 3.26
CA MET A 61 1.41 12.50 2.21
C MET A 61 0.60 13.32 1.21
N GLY A 62 -0.54 12.77 0.79
CA GLY A 62 -1.42 13.43 -0.17
C GLY A 62 -2.01 14.73 0.38
N LEU A 63 -2.50 14.73 1.62
CA LEU A 63 -3.01 15.91 2.33
C LEU A 63 -1.91 16.94 2.63
N GLY A 64 -0.66 16.50 2.75
CA GLY A 64 0.51 17.37 2.90
C GLY A 64 0.95 18.02 1.58
N HIS A 65 0.44 17.56 0.44
CA HIS A 65 0.71 18.10 -0.88
C HIS A 65 -0.47 18.96 -1.38
N ARG A 66 -0.17 20.03 -2.13
CA ARG A 66 -1.20 20.89 -2.73
C ARG A 66 -1.56 20.36 -4.12
N PHE A 67 -2.40 19.34 -4.18
CA PHE A 67 -3.01 18.91 -5.45
C PHE A 67 -3.95 19.99 -5.98
N LYS A 68 -4.06 20.09 -7.32
CA LYS A 68 -4.93 21.11 -7.94
C LYS A 68 -6.41 20.77 -7.83
N ASN A 69 -6.75 19.48 -7.71
CA ASN A 69 -8.12 19.00 -7.64
C ASN A 69 -8.20 17.63 -6.93
N GLY A 70 -9.42 17.22 -6.56
CA GLY A 70 -9.67 15.93 -5.92
C GLY A 70 -9.35 14.72 -6.81
N HIS A 71 -9.36 14.89 -8.13
CA HIS A 71 -9.05 13.82 -9.07
C HIS A 71 -7.55 13.48 -9.05
N GLU A 72 -6.67 14.49 -8.98
CA GLU A 72 -5.23 14.30 -8.77
C GLU A 72 -4.94 13.65 -7.41
N LEU A 73 -5.62 14.07 -6.34
CA LEU A 73 -5.47 13.43 -5.02
C LEU A 73 -5.89 11.96 -5.06
N ASN A 74 -7.05 11.64 -5.66
CA ASN A 74 -7.54 10.27 -5.77
C ASN A 74 -6.64 9.41 -6.67
N GLY A 75 -6.12 9.98 -7.76
CA GLY A 75 -5.15 9.31 -8.61
C GLY A 75 -3.85 9.01 -7.88
N TRP A 76 -3.32 9.98 -7.12
CA TRP A 76 -2.17 9.78 -6.25
C TRP A 76 -2.41 8.68 -5.22
N LEU A 77 -3.56 8.69 -4.55
CA LEU A 77 -3.93 7.66 -3.59
C LEU A 77 -3.95 6.28 -4.24
N GLY A 78 -4.55 6.15 -5.44
CA GLY A 78 -4.55 4.89 -6.18
C GLY A 78 -3.14 4.41 -6.55
N VAL A 79 -2.27 5.31 -7.02
CA VAL A 79 -0.87 5.00 -7.35
C VAL A 79 -0.10 4.54 -6.11
N ALA A 80 -0.12 5.35 -5.05
CA ALA A 80 0.65 5.07 -3.84
C ALA A 80 0.16 3.81 -3.12
N THR A 81 -1.15 3.65 -2.94
CA THR A 81 -1.71 2.44 -2.30
C THR A 81 -1.50 1.19 -3.15
N GLY A 82 -1.71 1.29 -4.46
CA GLY A 82 -1.48 0.17 -5.38
C GLY A 82 -0.02 -0.27 -5.41
N LEU A 83 0.93 0.67 -5.44
CA LEU A 83 2.36 0.34 -5.36
C LEU A 83 2.69 -0.35 -4.03
N GLY A 84 2.22 0.19 -2.91
CA GLY A 84 2.44 -0.43 -1.61
C GLY A 84 1.88 -1.85 -1.53
N MET A 85 0.65 -2.06 -2.01
CA MET A 85 0.02 -3.39 -2.10
C MET A 85 0.82 -4.34 -3.01
N ALA A 86 1.31 -3.87 -4.15
CA ALA A 86 2.09 -4.68 -5.07
C ALA A 86 3.42 -5.12 -4.42
N PHE A 87 4.13 -4.22 -3.74
CA PHE A 87 5.35 -4.56 -3.01
C PHE A 87 5.07 -5.59 -1.91
N VAL A 88 4.08 -5.35 -1.06
CA VAL A 88 3.73 -6.29 0.03
C VAL A 88 3.30 -7.64 -0.53
N GLY A 89 2.44 -7.67 -1.55
CA GLY A 89 1.97 -8.90 -2.18
C GLY A 89 3.09 -9.69 -2.85
N GLY A 90 3.99 -9.01 -3.57
CA GLY A 90 5.15 -9.64 -4.22
C GLY A 90 6.10 -10.29 -3.23
N TYR A 91 6.47 -9.57 -2.15
CA TYR A 91 7.35 -10.11 -1.11
C TYR A 91 6.70 -11.23 -0.29
N ALA A 92 5.39 -11.14 -0.06
CA ALA A 92 4.62 -12.17 0.63
C ALA A 92 4.28 -13.39 -0.24
N LYS A 93 4.61 -13.38 -1.54
CA LYS A 93 4.19 -14.38 -2.54
C LYS A 93 2.67 -14.55 -2.64
N ILE A 94 1.91 -13.48 -2.42
CA ILE A 94 0.45 -13.41 -2.58
C ILE A 94 0.17 -12.79 -3.95
N THR A 95 0.08 -13.63 -4.97
CA THR A 95 -0.05 -13.21 -6.39
C THR A 95 -1.29 -12.36 -6.62
N GLU A 96 -2.39 -12.66 -5.92
CA GLU A 96 -3.65 -11.92 -6.00
C GLU A 96 -3.49 -10.48 -5.50
N LEU A 97 -2.79 -10.30 -4.37
CA LEU A 97 -2.52 -8.97 -3.80
C LEU A 97 -1.54 -8.18 -4.68
N PHE A 98 -0.54 -8.87 -5.24
CA PHE A 98 0.37 -8.26 -6.20
C PHE A 98 -0.38 -7.73 -7.43
N ALA A 99 -1.17 -8.59 -8.09
CA ALA A 99 -1.93 -8.24 -9.28
C ALA A 99 -2.93 -7.12 -9.00
N PHE A 100 -3.65 -7.20 -7.87
CA PHE A 100 -4.57 -6.15 -7.43
C PHE A 100 -3.85 -4.81 -7.24
N GLY A 101 -2.69 -4.80 -6.58
CA GLY A 101 -1.87 -3.60 -6.40
C GLY A 101 -1.43 -2.98 -7.73
N VAL A 102 -0.98 -3.80 -8.69
CA VAL A 102 -0.57 -3.34 -10.02
C VAL A 102 -1.75 -2.71 -10.78
N VAL A 103 -2.92 -3.37 -10.77
CA VAL A 103 -4.13 -2.84 -11.41
C VAL A 103 -4.55 -1.52 -10.76
N LEU A 104 -4.56 -1.47 -9.43
CA LEU A 104 -4.94 -0.26 -8.68
C LEU A 104 -3.98 0.90 -8.97
N ALA A 105 -2.68 0.64 -9.01
CA ALA A 105 -1.68 1.67 -9.33
C ALA A 105 -1.86 2.18 -10.77
N THR A 106 -2.17 1.29 -11.70
CA THR A 106 -2.42 1.63 -13.11
C THR A 106 -3.66 2.50 -13.26
N ILE A 107 -4.78 2.11 -12.63
CA ILE A 107 -6.01 2.90 -12.62
C ILE A 107 -5.76 4.26 -11.95
N GLY A 108 -5.06 4.28 -10.82
CA GLY A 108 -4.66 5.52 -10.14
C GLY A 108 -3.85 6.45 -11.04
N LEU A 109 -2.93 5.90 -11.84
CA LEU A 109 -2.12 6.68 -12.78
C LEU A 109 -2.99 7.29 -13.90
N LEU A 110 -3.96 6.53 -14.42
CA LEU A 110 -4.91 7.03 -15.41
C LEU A 110 -5.75 8.17 -14.83
N VAL A 111 -6.32 7.98 -13.64
CA VAL A 111 -7.09 9.01 -12.91
C VAL A 111 -6.21 10.24 -12.66
N TYR A 112 -4.98 10.06 -12.22
CA TYR A 112 -4.04 11.16 -11.98
C TYR A 112 -3.79 11.98 -13.25
N LYS A 113 -3.56 11.30 -14.40
CA LYS A 113 -3.35 11.97 -15.70
C LYS A 113 -4.59 12.70 -16.18
N LEU A 114 -5.77 12.07 -16.12
CA LEU A 114 -7.04 12.68 -16.52
C LEU A 114 -7.33 13.95 -15.71
N GLY A 115 -7.02 13.94 -14.41
CA GLY A 115 -7.18 15.08 -13.51
C GLY A 115 -6.29 16.25 -13.89
N ARG A 116 -5.07 15.98 -14.37
CA ARG A 116 -4.18 17.03 -14.87
C ARG A 116 -4.64 17.60 -16.20
N VAL A 117 -5.04 16.75 -17.15
CA VAL A 117 -5.46 17.19 -18.49
C VAL A 117 -6.72 18.07 -18.41
N LYS A 118 -7.73 17.64 -17.63
CA LYS A 118 -8.99 18.37 -17.48
C LYS A 118 -8.82 19.78 -16.88
N HIS A 119 -7.76 20.00 -16.10
CA HIS A 119 -7.49 21.26 -15.40
C HIS A 119 -6.22 21.98 -15.92
N ALA A 120 -5.69 21.58 -17.08
CA ALA A 120 -4.55 22.23 -17.73
C ALA A 120 -4.97 23.33 -18.73
N HIS A 121 -6.26 23.54 -18.96
CA HIS A 121 -6.83 24.59 -19.82
C HIS A 121 -7.59 25.67 -19.05
N GLY A 122 -7.29 25.84 -17.75
CA GLY A 122 -7.81 26.92 -16.92
C GLY A 122 -6.73 27.95 -16.63
#